data_AF-A0A146KBU5-F1
#
_entry.id   AF-A0A146KBU5-F1
#
_cell.length_a   1.000
_cell.length_b   1.000
_cell.length_c   1.000
_cell.angle_alpha   90.00
_cell.angle_beta   90.00
_cell.angle_gamma   90.00
#
_symmetry.space_group_name_H-M   'P 1'
#
loop_
_entity.id
_entity.type
_entity.pdbx_description
1 polymer ?
#
loop_
_entity_poly.entity_id
_entity_poly.type
_entity_poly.pdbx_seq_one_letter_code
_entity_poly.pdbx_strand_id
1 'polypeptide(L)'
;ELSEYTNSNFLEGTIDSDLKSQQKHRIYKNYRVKVFLDNCKYDVVHDVCEELHWKECDENQDWNLHWYDWSIEHRKYQSMVLYQKINHFPGMEQITRKDTLARNLNRCR
;
A
#
# COMPACT_ATOMS: atom_id res chain seq x y z
N GLU A 1 -19.17 -36.50 45.85
CA GLU A 1 -19.01 -35.04 45.87
C GLU A 1 -17.90 -34.71 44.88
N LEU A 2 -18.18 -34.71 43.58
CA LEU A 2 -18.60 -33.57 42.75
C LEU A 2 -17.67 -32.35 42.82
N SER A 3 -16.97 -32.15 41.69
CA SER A 3 -16.40 -30.94 41.10
C SER A 3 -15.21 -30.26 41.78
N GLU A 4 -14.02 -30.62 41.28
CA GLU A 4 -13.08 -29.72 40.61
C GLU A 4 -13.62 -28.29 40.39
N TYR A 5 -13.04 -27.31 41.08
CA TYR A 5 -13.11 -25.90 40.69
C TYR A 5 -11.72 -25.49 40.20
N THR A 6 -11.45 -25.78 38.93
CA THR A 6 -10.41 -25.09 38.18
C THR A 6 -10.81 -23.62 38.06
N ASN A 7 -9.87 -22.71 38.33
CA ASN A 7 -10.03 -21.27 38.17
C ASN A 7 -10.41 -20.95 36.70
N SER A 8 -11.71 -20.83 36.44
CA SER A 8 -12.28 -20.49 35.13
C SER A 8 -11.87 -19.09 34.65
N ASN A 9 -11.43 -18.22 35.57
CA ASN A 9 -11.12 -16.82 35.27
C ASN A 9 -9.75 -16.59 34.62
N PHE A 10 -8.88 -17.60 34.51
CA PHE A 10 -7.61 -17.47 33.78
C PHE A 10 -7.72 -17.88 32.29
N LEU A 11 -8.76 -18.63 31.93
CA LEU A 11 -9.02 -19.07 30.55
C LEU A 11 -9.95 -18.11 29.79
N GLU A 12 -10.74 -17.31 30.49
CA GLU A 12 -11.74 -16.42 29.87
C GLU A 12 -11.09 -15.21 29.15
N GLY A 13 -9.91 -14.77 29.61
CA GLY A 13 -9.14 -13.67 28.99
C GLY A 13 -8.37 -14.06 27.72
N THR A 14 -7.99 -15.33 27.58
CA THR A 14 -7.25 -15.85 26.41
C THR A 14 -8.17 -16.21 25.25
N ILE A 15 -9.37 -16.71 25.54
CA ILE A 15 -10.35 -17.11 24.53
C ILE A 15 -10.90 -15.90 23.76
N ASP A 16 -11.14 -14.76 24.42
CA ASP A 16 -11.64 -13.53 23.75
C ASP A 16 -10.55 -12.85 22.87
N SER A 17 -9.26 -12.95 23.25
CA SER A 17 -8.15 -12.50 22.39
C SER A 17 -7.94 -13.40 21.17
N ASP A 18 -8.11 -14.72 21.34
CA ASP A 18 -7.93 -15.70 20.26
C ASP A 18 -9.12 -15.70 19.27
N LEU A 19 -10.34 -15.42 19.73
CA LEU A 19 -11.50 -15.23 18.84
C LEU A 19 -11.42 -13.91 18.05
N LYS A 20 -10.91 -12.82 18.64
CA LYS A 20 -10.69 -11.55 17.93
C LYS A 20 -9.55 -11.65 16.90
N SER A 21 -8.48 -12.37 17.21
CA SER A 21 -7.37 -12.62 16.28
C SER A 21 -7.79 -13.52 15.11
N GLN A 22 -8.60 -14.55 15.37
CA GLN A 22 -9.14 -15.44 14.32
C GLN A 22 -10.18 -14.78 13.41
N GLN A 23 -10.97 -13.81 13.91
CA GLN A 23 -11.88 -13.01 13.08
C GLN A 23 -11.13 -12.03 12.16
N LYS A 24 -10.09 -11.32 12.65
CA LYS A 24 -9.19 -10.50 11.81
C LYS A 24 -8.54 -11.32 10.70
N HIS A 25 -8.10 -12.53 11.03
CA HIS A 25 -7.44 -13.45 10.09
C HIS A 25 -8.33 -13.95 8.94
N ARG A 26 -9.67 -13.85 9.06
CA ARG A 26 -10.61 -14.15 7.97
C ARG A 26 -10.97 -12.94 7.12
N ILE A 27 -10.83 -11.72 7.64
CA ILE A 27 -11.20 -10.47 6.96
C ILE A 27 -10.11 -10.03 5.96
N TYR A 28 -8.83 -10.25 6.27
CA TYR A 28 -7.69 -10.01 5.35
C TYR A 28 -7.48 -11.09 4.29
N LYS A 29 -8.34 -12.12 4.23
CA LYS A 29 -8.28 -13.13 3.16
C LYS A 29 -8.56 -12.57 1.76
N ASN A 30 -9.02 -11.33 1.66
CA ASN A 30 -9.21 -10.58 0.41
C ASN A 30 -8.34 -9.32 0.40
N TYR A 31 -7.01 -9.43 0.47
CA TYR A 31 -6.10 -8.33 0.11
C TYR A 31 -6.45 -7.84 -1.31
N ARG A 32 -7.29 -6.80 -1.41
CA ARG A 32 -7.88 -6.32 -2.67
C ARG A 32 -6.88 -5.54 -3.51
N VAL A 33 -5.83 -5.02 -2.88
CA VAL A 33 -4.86 -4.13 -3.50
C VAL A 33 -3.47 -4.69 -3.25
N LYS A 34 -2.81 -5.01 -4.36
CA LYS A 34 -1.39 -5.35 -4.40
C LYS A 34 -0.58 -4.10 -4.72
N VAL A 35 0.51 -3.90 -4.01
CA VAL A 35 1.33 -2.70 -4.12
C VAL A 35 2.78 -3.10 -4.37
N PHE A 36 3.42 -2.46 -5.34
CA PHE A 36 4.83 -2.64 -5.61
C PHE A 36 5.61 -1.42 -5.09
N LEU A 37 6.51 -1.66 -4.12
CA LEU A 37 7.19 -0.62 -3.34
C LEU A 37 8.73 -0.64 -3.45
N ASP A 38 9.35 -1.50 -4.27
CA ASP A 38 10.82 -1.56 -4.41
C ASP A 38 11.48 -0.23 -4.82
N ASN A 39 10.70 0.67 -5.45
CA ASN A 39 11.14 2.01 -5.84
C ASN A 39 10.80 3.09 -4.81
N CYS A 40 10.42 2.68 -3.60
CA CYS A 40 10.16 3.54 -2.45
C CYS A 40 11.19 3.24 -1.36
N LYS A 41 11.84 4.29 -0.86
CA LYS A 41 12.82 4.22 0.23
C LYS A 41 12.25 4.65 1.58
N TYR A 42 10.99 5.09 1.60
CA TYR A 42 10.40 5.70 2.77
C TYR A 42 9.49 4.72 3.51
N ASP A 43 9.93 4.30 4.70
CA ASP A 43 9.21 3.35 5.57
C ASP A 43 7.75 3.76 5.83
N VAL A 44 7.48 5.06 5.90
CA VAL A 44 6.12 5.59 6.11
C VAL A 44 5.11 5.10 5.05
N VAL A 45 5.55 4.84 3.81
CA VAL A 45 4.67 4.32 2.76
C VAL A 45 4.37 2.85 3.00
N HIS A 46 5.35 2.08 3.49
CA HIS A 46 5.18 0.69 3.89
C HIS A 46 4.23 0.58 5.10
N ASP A 47 4.46 1.39 6.14
CA ASP A 47 3.63 1.44 7.35
C ASP A 47 2.15 1.72 7.01
N VAL A 48 1.90 2.69 6.12
CA VAL A 48 0.55 3.02 5.67
C VAL A 48 -0.06 1.88 4.84
N CYS A 49 0.73 1.20 4.00
CA CYS A 49 0.24 0.04 3.25
C CYS A 49 -0.15 -1.10 4.20
N GLU A 50 0.63 -1.34 5.26
CA GLU A 50 0.32 -2.33 6.29
C GLU A 50 -0.95 -1.97 7.06
N GLU A 51 -1.10 -0.70 7.48
CA GLU A 51 -2.30 -0.20 8.17
C GLU A 51 -3.56 -0.31 7.30
N LEU A 52 -3.42 -0.08 5.99
CA LEU A 52 -4.50 -0.25 5.01
C LEU A 52 -4.72 -1.72 4.63
N HIS A 53 -3.90 -2.63 5.14
CA HIS A 53 -3.92 -4.06 4.83
C HIS A 53 -3.84 -4.28 3.31
N TRP A 54 -2.91 -3.59 2.69
CA TRP A 54 -2.49 -3.82 1.31
C TRP A 54 -1.36 -4.85 1.30
N LYS A 55 -1.26 -5.60 0.20
CA LYS A 55 -0.24 -6.64 0.08
C LYS A 55 0.91 -6.16 -0.80
N GLU A 56 2.12 -6.13 -0.26
CA GLU A 56 3.32 -5.93 -1.06
C GLU A 56 3.55 -7.11 -2.01
N CYS A 57 3.93 -6.80 -3.24
CA CYS A 57 4.21 -7.77 -4.29
C CYS A 57 5.61 -7.57 -4.87
N ASP A 58 6.19 -8.61 -5.43
CA ASP A 58 7.52 -8.56 -6.06
C ASP A 58 7.46 -8.09 -7.52
N GLU A 59 8.61 -7.81 -8.14
CA GLU A 59 8.74 -7.32 -9.53
C GLU A 59 8.01 -8.16 -10.59
N ASN A 60 7.93 -9.49 -10.38
CA ASN A 60 7.32 -10.43 -11.33
C ASN A 60 5.82 -10.67 -11.09
N GLN A 61 5.22 -9.99 -10.11
CA GLN A 61 3.82 -10.18 -9.75
C GLN A 61 2.94 -9.07 -10.34
N ASP A 62 1.65 -9.39 -10.54
CA ASP A 62 0.66 -8.39 -10.90
C ASP A 62 0.38 -7.44 -9.72
N TRP A 63 0.16 -6.16 -10.01
CA TRP A 63 0.05 -5.07 -9.05
C TRP A 63 -1.11 -4.14 -9.38
N ASN A 64 -1.68 -3.49 -8.35
CA ASN A 64 -2.70 -2.46 -8.51
C ASN A 64 -2.11 -1.06 -8.39
N LEU A 65 -1.13 -0.88 -7.50
CA LEU A 65 -0.41 0.37 -7.29
C LEU A 65 1.10 0.12 -7.39
N HIS A 66 1.81 0.94 -8.16
CA HIS A 66 3.28 0.94 -8.18
C HIS A 66 3.76 2.33 -7.75
N TRP A 67 4.44 2.39 -6.61
CA TRP A 67 4.95 3.63 -6.04
C TRP A 67 6.38 3.89 -6.47
N TYR A 68 6.67 5.15 -6.81
CA TYR A 68 8.01 5.63 -7.15
C TYR A 68 8.35 6.88 -6.36
N ASP A 69 9.56 6.98 -5.84
CA ASP A 69 10.05 8.22 -5.21
C ASP A 69 10.55 9.26 -6.23
N TRP A 70 10.82 8.83 -7.45
CA TRP A 70 11.41 9.64 -8.52
C TRP A 70 10.56 9.66 -9.79
N SER A 71 10.96 10.52 -10.73
CA SER A 71 10.28 10.66 -12.02
C SER A 71 10.30 9.34 -12.82
N ILE A 72 9.15 8.96 -13.34
CA ILE A 72 8.96 7.72 -14.10
C ILE A 72 9.17 7.96 -15.60
N GLU A 73 9.76 6.98 -16.29
CA GLU A 73 9.91 7.01 -17.76
C GLU A 73 8.56 6.90 -18.48
N HIS A 74 8.39 7.63 -19.58
CA HIS A 74 7.16 7.62 -20.39
C HIS A 74 6.69 6.21 -20.79
N ARG A 75 7.63 5.30 -21.10
CA ARG A 75 7.33 3.92 -21.51
C ARG A 75 6.54 3.14 -20.46
N LYS A 76 6.79 3.39 -19.17
CA LYS A 76 6.07 2.72 -18.08
C LYS A 76 4.57 3.03 -18.14
N TYR A 77 4.21 4.31 -18.30
CA TYR A 77 2.81 4.75 -18.45
C TYR A 77 2.11 4.06 -19.62
N GLN A 78 2.80 3.90 -20.75
CA GLN A 78 2.25 3.26 -21.95
C GLN A 78 2.01 1.75 -21.77
N SER A 79 2.80 1.10 -20.92
CA SER A 79 2.69 -0.33 -20.63
C SER A 79 1.63 -0.68 -19.57
N MET A 80 1.02 0.32 -18.92
CA MET A 80 0.05 0.10 -17.86
C MET A 80 -1.32 -0.33 -18.39
N VAL A 81 -2.01 -1.16 -17.59
CA VAL A 81 -3.40 -1.53 -17.83
C VAL A 81 -4.37 -0.67 -17.01
N LEU A 82 -5.66 -0.67 -17.34
CA LEU A 82 -6.65 0.29 -16.84
C LEU A 82 -6.79 0.36 -15.31
N TYR A 83 -6.66 -0.77 -14.63
CA TYR A 83 -6.78 -0.85 -13.16
C TYR A 83 -5.50 -0.43 -12.42
N GLN A 84 -4.37 -0.38 -13.12
CA GLN A 84 -3.08 -0.03 -12.53
C GLN A 84 -2.98 1.47 -12.28
N LYS A 85 -2.36 1.82 -11.15
CA LYS A 85 -2.14 3.21 -10.73
C LYS A 85 -0.69 3.42 -10.34
N ILE A 86 -0.22 4.64 -10.57
CA ILE A 86 1.10 5.12 -10.16
C ILE A 86 0.95 6.52 -9.57
N ASN A 87 1.89 6.93 -8.73
CA ASN A 87 1.84 8.19 -8.00
C ASN A 87 2.41 9.41 -8.77
N HIS A 88 2.80 9.23 -10.04
CA HIS A 88 3.28 10.31 -10.90
C HIS A 88 2.38 10.47 -12.12
N PHE A 89 2.19 11.71 -12.57
CA PHE A 89 1.48 12.02 -13.81
C PHE A 89 2.46 12.17 -14.97
N PRO A 90 2.13 11.67 -16.18
CA PRO A 90 2.95 11.93 -17.36
C PRO A 90 2.93 13.43 -17.69
N GLY A 91 4.08 14.02 -17.97
CA GLY A 91 4.18 15.44 -18.31
C GLY A 91 4.28 16.39 -17.11
N MET A 92 4.34 15.88 -15.86
CA MET A 92 4.46 16.74 -14.69
C MET A 92 5.76 17.57 -14.68
N GLU A 93 6.79 17.15 -15.43
CA GLU A 93 8.03 17.91 -15.61
C GLU A 93 7.82 19.30 -16.23
N GLN A 94 6.67 19.53 -16.87
CA GLN A 94 6.28 20.83 -17.40
C GLN A 94 6.14 21.91 -16.32
N ILE A 95 5.86 21.51 -15.07
CA ILE A 95 5.69 22.43 -13.93
C ILE A 95 6.69 22.17 -12.80
N THR A 96 7.22 20.95 -12.67
CA THR A 96 8.13 20.61 -11.55
C THR A 96 9.59 20.94 -11.84
N ARG A 97 10.00 21.01 -13.11
CA ARG A 97 11.36 21.43 -13.47
C ARG A 97 11.45 22.95 -13.60
N LYS A 98 12.45 23.54 -12.94
CA LYS A 98 12.63 25.00 -12.89
C LYS A 98 12.76 25.66 -14.28
N ASP A 99 13.52 25.03 -15.19
CA ASP A 99 13.75 25.51 -16.55
C ASP A 99 12.47 25.47 -17.41
N THR A 100 11.75 24.34 -17.37
CA THR A 100 10.51 24.17 -18.12
C THR A 100 9.40 25.07 -17.56
N LEU A 101 9.29 25.16 -16.23
CA LEU A 101 8.34 26.03 -15.56
C LEU A 101 8.55 27.50 -15.97
N ALA A 102 9.80 27.99 -15.91
CA ALA A 102 10.11 29.36 -16.32
C ALA A 102 9.73 29.64 -17.78
N ARG A 103 10.03 28.70 -18.69
CA ARG A 103 9.65 28.81 -20.11
C ARG A 103 8.14 28.84 -20.29
N ASN A 104 7.40 27.98 -19.57
CA ASN A 104 5.95 27.88 -19.68
C ASN A 104 5.26 29.12 -19.10
N LEU A 105 5.71 29.64 -17.96
CA LEU A 105 5.21 30.90 -17.40
C LEU A 105 5.46 32.09 -18.32
N ASN A 106 6.62 32.15 -18.98
CA ASN A 106 6.92 33.19 -19.97
C ASN A 106 6.03 33.11 -21.23
N ARG A 107 5.44 31.95 -21.54
CA ARG A 107 4.47 31.80 -22.63
C ARG A 107 3.04 32.19 -22.24
N CYS A 108 2.74 32.17 -20.94
CA CYS A 108 1.46 32.61 -20.38
C CYS A 108 1.41 34.11 -20.08
N ARG A 109 2.54 34.81 -20.24
CA ARG A 109 2.66 36.25 -20.07
C ARG A 109 2.34 36.98 -21.36
#